data_AF-A0A0H5Q086-F1
#
_entry.id   AF-A0A0H5Q086-F1
#
_cell.length_a   1.000
_cell.length_b   1.000
_cell.length_c   1.000
_cell.angle_alpha   90.00
_cell.angle_beta   90.00
_cell.angle_gamma   90.00
#
_symmetry.space_group_name_H-M   'P 1'
#
loop_
_entity.id
_entity.type
_entity.pdbx_description
1 polymer ?
#
loop_
_entity_poly.entity_id
_entity_poly.type
_entity_poly.pdbx_seq_one_letter_code
_entity_poly.pdbx_strand_id
1 'polypeptide(L)'
;MRHKHGFPTREEKALDYTKALLILDEQHISNTFRIPHEEFVYIQDNAAKITSEFELYVDGYIKMCKTASPNTIARREKYKYSTLQNYHSELGI
;
A
#
# COMPACT_ATOMS: atom_id res chain seq x y z
N MET A 1 15.03 -3.84 -8.01
CA MET A 1 14.12 -3.10 -8.93
C MET A 1 13.23 -2.22 -8.06
N ARG A 2 13.33 -0.88 -8.13
CA ARG A 2 12.50 0.03 -7.33
C ARG A 2 11.05 -0.03 -7.80
N HIS A 3 10.16 -0.54 -6.95
CA HIS A 3 8.72 -0.57 -7.24
C HIS A 3 8.18 0.86 -7.32
N LYS A 4 7.39 1.19 -8.36
CA LYS A 4 6.90 2.56 -8.62
C LYS A 4 5.90 3.05 -7.56
N HIS A 5 5.29 2.12 -6.82
CA HIS A 5 4.25 2.40 -5.84
C HIS A 5 4.69 1.85 -4.48
N GLY A 6 5.54 2.59 -3.80
CA GLY A 6 6.08 2.22 -2.50
C GLY A 6 7.10 3.22 -1.99
N PHE A 7 7.48 3.06 -0.73
CA PHE A 7 8.53 3.84 -0.09
C PHE A 7 9.83 3.03 -0.04
N PRO A 8 10.90 3.42 -0.74
CA PRO A 8 12.18 2.73 -0.66
C PRO A 8 12.77 2.91 0.74
N THR A 9 13.31 1.84 1.31
CA THR A 9 13.98 1.88 2.61
C THR A 9 15.49 1.77 2.42
N ARG A 10 16.06 0.57 2.57
CA ARG A 10 17.49 0.29 2.45
C ARG A 10 17.75 -0.78 1.39
N GLU A 11 18.86 -0.64 0.66
CA GLU A 11 19.27 -1.58 -0.41
C GLU A 11 18.14 -1.77 -1.43
N GLU A 12 17.68 -3.01 -1.63
CA GLU A 12 16.59 -3.39 -2.53
C GLU A 12 15.26 -3.59 -1.79
N LYS A 13 15.11 -3.05 -0.57
CA LYS A 13 13.88 -3.14 0.25
C LYS A 13 13.00 -1.89 0.11
N ALA A 14 11.70 -2.09 0.33
CA ALA A 14 10.71 -1.03 0.32
C ALA A 14 9.43 -1.44 1.06
N LEU A 15 8.65 -0.45 1.48
CA LEU A 15 7.23 -0.62 1.79
C LEU A 15 6.45 -0.58 0.47
N ASP A 16 5.87 -1.70 0.06
CA ASP A 16 5.10 -1.80 -1.19
C ASP A 16 3.62 -1.46 -0.95
N TYR A 17 3.18 -0.31 -1.45
CA TYR A 17 1.79 0.16 -1.29
C TYR A 17 0.77 -0.73 -2.01
N THR A 18 1.21 -1.57 -2.95
CA THR A 18 0.33 -2.52 -3.63
C THR A 18 0.03 -3.77 -2.81
N LYS A 19 0.76 -3.99 -1.72
CA LYS A 19 0.68 -5.18 -0.85
C LYS A 19 0.27 -4.81 0.57
N ALA A 20 -0.81 -4.03 0.68
CA ALA A 20 -1.41 -3.68 1.97
C ALA A 20 -2.22 -4.85 2.55
N LEU A 21 -2.14 -5.05 3.86
CA LEU A 21 -2.92 -6.03 4.60
C LEU A 21 -3.80 -5.29 5.62
N LEU A 22 -5.10 -5.54 5.59
CA LEU A 22 -6.02 -5.07 6.61
C LEU A 22 -6.17 -6.15 7.68
N ILE A 23 -5.79 -5.81 8.92
CA ILE A 23 -5.93 -6.69 10.08
C ILE A 23 -6.96 -6.05 11.01
N LEU A 24 -8.12 -6.69 11.15
CA LEU A 24 -9.21 -6.21 12.01
C LEU A 24 -9.16 -6.81 13.42
N ASP A 25 -8.57 -8.00 13.55
CA ASP A 25 -8.49 -8.74 14.79
C ASP A 25 -7.02 -8.91 15.22
N GLU A 26 -6.70 -8.36 16.37
CA GLU A 26 -5.35 -8.40 16.95
C GLU A 26 -4.89 -9.84 17.23
N GLN A 27 -5.79 -10.83 17.35
CA GLN A 27 -5.40 -12.22 17.53
C GLN A 27 -4.60 -12.79 16.34
N HIS A 28 -4.70 -12.15 15.17
CA HIS A 28 -3.92 -12.51 13.99
C HIS A 28 -2.48 -11.95 14.01
N ILE A 29 -2.16 -11.09 14.97
CA ILE A 29 -0.82 -10.53 15.17
C ILE A 29 -0.07 -11.45 16.13
N SER A 30 0.95 -12.14 15.60
CA SER A 30 1.85 -12.95 16.43
C SER A 30 3.03 -12.12 16.96
N ASN A 31 4.07 -12.81 17.45
CA ASN A 31 5.25 -12.19 18.06
C ASN A 31 5.85 -11.09 17.16
N THR A 32 6.35 -10.01 17.78
CA THR A 32 6.93 -8.87 17.07
C THR A 32 8.14 -9.28 16.21
N PHE A 33 8.07 -9.03 14.91
CA PHE A 33 9.24 -9.08 14.02
C PHE A 33 10.01 -7.76 14.09
N ARG A 34 11.33 -7.82 14.22
CA ARG A 34 12.20 -6.62 14.26
C ARG A 34 12.99 -6.48 12.96
N ILE A 35 12.82 -5.33 12.31
CA ILE A 35 13.70 -4.88 11.23
C ILE A 35 14.98 -4.25 11.81
N PRO A 36 16.07 -4.10 11.02
CA PRO A 36 17.27 -3.39 11.46
C PRO A 36 16.95 -1.99 12.01
N HIS A 37 17.63 -1.58 13.07
CA HIS A 37 17.32 -0.33 13.78
C HIS A 37 17.39 0.92 12.87
N GLU A 38 18.40 1.00 12.00
CA GLU A 38 18.54 2.11 11.05
C GLU A 38 17.36 2.16 10.06
N GLU A 39 16.85 1.01 9.63
CA GLU A 39 15.68 0.91 8.75
C GLU A 39 14.41 1.34 9.49
N PHE A 40 14.27 0.95 10.75
CA PHE A 40 13.17 1.38 11.62
C PHE A 40 13.16 2.90 11.82
N VAL A 41 14.28 3.50 12.20
CA VAL A 41 14.39 4.95 12.40
C VAL A 41 14.06 5.69 11.10
N TYR A 42 14.58 5.22 9.97
CA TYR A 42 14.29 5.84 8.68
C TYR A 42 12.80 5.80 8.30
N ILE A 43 12.12 4.68 8.55
CA ILE A 43 10.66 4.56 8.36
C ILE A 43 9.92 5.50 9.32
N GLN A 44 10.33 5.53 10.59
CA GLN A 44 9.69 6.34 11.62
C GLN A 44 9.81 7.84 11.31
N ASP A 45 10.99 8.31 10.93
CA ASP A 45 11.25 9.71 10.55
C ASP A 45 10.45 10.15 9.31
N ASN A 46 10.06 9.20 8.46
CA ASN A 46 9.28 9.45 7.24
C ASN A 46 7.82 9.03 7.35
N ALA A 47 7.33 8.68 8.54
CA ALA A 47 5.99 8.11 8.73
C ALA A 47 4.89 8.99 8.13
N ALA A 48 4.93 10.31 8.36
CA ALA A 48 3.93 11.24 7.80
C ALA A 48 3.91 11.25 6.27
N LYS A 49 5.09 11.17 5.63
CA LYS A 49 5.20 11.09 4.17
C LYS A 49 4.68 9.75 3.65
N ILE A 50 5.05 8.65 4.31
CA ILE A 50 4.60 7.30 3.95
C ILE A 50 3.07 7.20 4.02
N THR A 51 2.48 7.71 5.10
CA THR A 51 1.02 7.76 5.27
C THR A 51 0.38 8.56 4.14
N SER A 52 0.85 9.78 3.87
CA SER A 52 0.28 10.63 2.81
C SER A 52 0.39 9.99 1.41
N GLU A 53 1.54 9.40 1.08
CA GLU A 53 1.71 8.71 -0.21
C GLU A 53 0.82 7.46 -0.32
N PHE A 54 0.63 6.73 0.78
CA PHE A 54 -0.24 5.55 0.81
C PHE A 54 -1.71 5.94 0.68
N GLU A 55 -2.17 6.99 1.37
CA GLU A 55 -3.52 7.56 1.22
C GLU A 55 -3.80 7.95 -0.23
N LEU A 56 -2.88 8.67 -0.87
CA LEU A 56 -2.98 9.02 -2.29
C LEU A 56 -3.07 7.79 -3.21
N TYR A 57 -2.38 6.70 -2.87
CA TYR A 57 -2.48 5.45 -3.59
C TYR A 57 -3.86 4.80 -3.45
N VAL A 58 -4.41 4.74 -2.22
CA VAL A 58 -5.74 4.19 -1.91
C VAL A 58 -6.84 5.03 -2.56
N ASP A 59 -6.81 6.35 -2.45
CA ASP A 59 -7.77 7.25 -3.08
C ASP A 59 -7.77 7.10 -4.61
N GLY A 60 -6.58 6.97 -5.18
CA GLY A 60 -6.42 6.69 -6.61
C GLY A 60 -7.04 5.36 -7.04
N TYR A 61 -7.04 4.36 -6.16
CA TYR A 61 -7.69 3.07 -6.39
C TYR A 61 -9.21 3.21 -6.34
N ILE A 62 -9.75 3.81 -5.28
CA ILE A 62 -11.19 4.04 -5.09
C ILE A 62 -11.76 4.83 -6.27
N LYS A 63 -11.09 5.92 -6.65
CA LYS A 63 -11.49 6.75 -7.80
C LYS A 63 -11.51 5.95 -9.10
N MET A 64 -10.53 5.08 -9.31
CA MET A 64 -10.49 4.20 -10.48
C MET A 64 -11.70 3.26 -10.50
N CYS A 65 -12.02 2.60 -9.39
CA CYS A 65 -13.18 1.71 -9.30
C CYS A 65 -14.51 2.44 -9.55
N LYS A 66 -14.71 3.63 -8.96
CA LYS A 66 -15.96 4.40 -9.07
C LYS A 66 -16.19 5.05 -10.44
N THR A 67 -15.12 5.29 -11.22
CA THR A 67 -15.19 6.04 -12.49
C THR A 67 -15.00 5.18 -13.75
N ALA A 68 -14.79 3.87 -13.61
CA ALA A 68 -14.35 3.03 -14.73
C ALA A 68 -15.47 2.78 -15.77
N SER A 69 -15.49 3.62 -16.81
CA SER A 69 -15.95 3.26 -18.15
C SER A 69 -14.98 2.23 -18.79
N PRO A 70 -15.41 1.38 -19.75
CA PRO A 70 -14.60 0.30 -20.34
C PRO A 70 -13.20 0.69 -20.86
N ASN A 71 -12.96 1.97 -21.17
CA ASN A 71 -11.68 2.47 -21.71
C ASN A 71 -10.56 2.70 -20.67
N THR A 72 -10.67 2.16 -19.45
CA THR A 72 -9.73 2.42 -18.35
C THR A 72 -8.57 1.39 -18.25
N ILE A 73 -8.04 0.92 -19.38
CA ILE A 73 -7.03 -0.16 -19.42
C ILE A 73 -5.76 0.21 -18.62
N ALA A 74 -5.23 1.42 -18.81
CA ALA A 74 -3.99 1.84 -18.16
C ALA A 74 -4.09 2.00 -16.63
N ARG A 75 -5.26 2.41 -16.09
CA ARG A 75 -5.44 2.49 -14.63
C ARG A 75 -5.72 1.13 -14.02
N ARG A 76 -6.41 0.23 -14.74
CA ARG A 76 -6.52 -1.18 -14.33
C ARG A 76 -5.15 -1.82 -14.26
N GLU A 77 -4.25 -1.54 -15.19
CA GLU A 77 -2.89 -2.07 -15.19
C GLU A 77 -2.06 -1.61 -13.97
N LYS A 78 -2.24 -0.37 -13.49
CA LYS A 78 -1.59 0.12 -12.25
C LYS A 78 -2.00 -0.68 -11.02
N TYR A 79 -3.26 -1.08 -10.93
CA TYR A 79 -3.84 -1.66 -9.73
C TYR A 79 -4.14 -3.16 -9.86
N LYS A 80 -3.78 -3.80 -10.99
CA LYS A 80 -4.12 -5.21 -11.27
C LYS A 80 -3.58 -6.21 -10.25
N TYR A 81 -2.47 -5.87 -9.60
CA TYR A 81 -1.84 -6.71 -8.57
C TYR A 81 -1.96 -6.12 -7.16
N SER A 82 -2.82 -5.11 -7.00
CA SER A 82 -3.07 -4.48 -5.70
C SER A 82 -3.93 -5.39 -4.83
N THR A 83 -3.55 -5.56 -3.57
CA THR A 83 -4.36 -6.27 -2.57
C THR A 83 -5.64 -5.53 -2.20
N LEU A 84 -5.77 -4.26 -2.55
CA LEU A 84 -7.01 -3.47 -2.34
C LEU A 84 -8.23 -4.08 -3.05
N GLN A 85 -8.00 -4.94 -4.06
CA GLN A 85 -9.06 -5.74 -4.69
C GLN A 85 -9.79 -6.67 -3.70
N ASN A 86 -9.16 -7.02 -2.58
CA ASN A 86 -9.73 -7.90 -1.57
C ASN A 86 -10.57 -7.16 -0.53
N TYR A 87 -10.61 -5.81 -0.56
CA TYR A 87 -11.18 -4.97 0.50
C TYR A 87 -12.27 -4.04 -0.03
N HIS A 88 -13.03 -4.44 -1.05
CA HIS A 88 -14.03 -3.57 -1.68
C HIS A 88 -15.14 -3.13 -0.71
N SER A 89 -15.60 -4.06 0.13
CA SER A 89 -16.56 -3.79 1.20
C SER A 89 -16.08 -2.70 2.15
N GLU A 90 -14.82 -2.80 2.60
CA GLU A 90 -14.20 -1.89 3.55
C GLU A 90 -13.87 -0.54 2.91
N LEU A 91 -13.62 -0.52 1.59
CA LEU A 91 -13.35 0.68 0.81
C LEU A 91 -14.63 1.36 0.27
N GLY A 92 -15.82 0.77 0.48
CA GLY A 92 -17.10 1.33 0.03
C GLY A 92 -17.19 1.48 -1.49
N ILE A 93 -16.76 0.45 -2.22
CA ILE A 93 -16.78 0.34 -3.69
C ILE A 93 -17.53 -0.90 -4.15
#